data_AF-A0A1A3PXP6-F1
#
_entry.id   AF-A0A1A3PXP6-F1
#
_cell.length_a   1.000
_cell.length_b   1.000
_cell.length_c   1.000
_cell.angle_alpha   90.00
_cell.angle_beta   90.00
_cell.angle_gamma   90.00
#
_symmetry.space_group_name_H-M   'P 1'
#
loop_
_entity.id
_entity.type
_entity.pdbx_description
1 polymer ?
#
loop_
_entity_poly.entity_id
_entity_poly.type
_entity_poly.pdbx_seq_one_letter_code
_entity_poly.pdbx_strand_id
1 'polypeptide(L)'
;MAGALGDLGVLVPIAVALIVKNGLTPTAVLLPAGLLYVVAGLIYRLPVPVQPLKAFGAIAIAHGFGADDIAAGALLMGMLFLALGASGLLDWVAKVFPHAIIRGIQLSVGLLFCQLAWKLVSTPPKSFTDHRHSTWWLAGLTVVVIVVALLLRRRQITLVFLAIAVVAMVGAFHGTVSFGPSAVHIPHLSQHAFAAAAVALVLPQVPLSFANSCLATADTARTYFGDAARRVRPGRLATTIGVANLFAGSISGMPVCHGAGGMTAHRSFGARSGGAPIMLGSVLIGIALAMGATLTAALAGFPVPILAGLLTVAGLLHITLLKDLRGSWHWVTAIAVGVTGFLTNLAVALVGALVIWWAVDVLCSRRANHE
;
A
#
# COMPACT_ATOMS: atom_id res chain seq x y z
N MET A 1 2.88 19.83 -0.65
CA MET A 1 3.76 18.65 -0.74
C MET A 1 3.62 17.72 0.47
N ALA A 2 3.37 18.23 1.68
CA ALA A 2 3.23 17.41 2.91
C ALA A 2 2.25 16.24 2.84
N GLY A 3 1.21 16.33 2.00
CA GLY A 3 0.21 15.27 1.88
C GLY A 3 0.78 13.90 1.53
N ALA A 4 1.94 13.83 0.86
CA ALA A 4 2.59 12.55 0.56
C ALA A 4 2.94 11.75 1.83
N LEU A 5 3.16 12.41 2.96
CA LEU A 5 3.44 11.75 4.24
C LEU A 5 2.22 11.03 4.84
N GLY A 6 1.02 11.25 4.29
CA GLY A 6 -0.22 10.67 4.79
C GLY A 6 -0.28 9.14 4.67
N ASP A 7 0.53 8.53 3.80
CA ASP A 7 0.54 7.07 3.63
C ASP A 7 1.72 6.37 4.33
N LEU A 8 2.50 7.09 5.14
CA LEU A 8 3.52 6.51 6.02
C LEU A 8 2.92 5.47 6.97
N GLY A 9 1.66 5.63 7.38
CA GLY A 9 0.93 4.64 8.18
C GLY A 9 0.78 3.27 7.51
N VAL A 10 0.86 3.19 6.17
CA VAL A 10 0.88 1.93 5.42
C VAL A 10 2.32 1.46 5.18
N LEU A 11 3.20 2.38 4.80
CA LEU A 11 4.56 2.07 4.37
C LEU A 11 5.44 1.59 5.54
N VAL A 12 5.47 2.35 6.63
CA VAL A 12 6.42 2.14 7.73
C VAL A 12 6.19 0.80 8.45
N PRO A 13 4.98 0.40 8.86
CA PRO A 13 4.80 -0.85 9.60
C PRO A 13 5.34 -2.09 8.88
N ILE A 14 5.05 -2.21 7.57
CA ILE A 14 5.49 -3.37 6.78
C ILE A 14 6.99 -3.27 6.49
N ALA A 15 7.51 -2.08 6.17
CA ALA A 15 8.94 -1.86 5.94
C ALA A 15 9.76 -2.27 7.17
N VAL A 16 9.40 -1.79 8.37
CA VAL A 16 10.08 -2.13 9.62
C VAL A 16 9.96 -3.62 9.92
N ALA A 17 8.78 -4.22 9.74
CA ALA A 17 8.60 -5.64 10.00
C ALA A 17 9.47 -6.51 9.07
N LEU A 18 9.57 -6.19 7.78
CA LEU A 18 10.43 -6.92 6.85
C LEU A 18 11.93 -6.74 7.16
N ILE A 19 12.33 -5.55 7.62
CA ILE A 19 13.73 -5.31 8.04
C ILE A 19 14.06 -6.14 9.27
N VAL A 20 13.22 -6.06 10.30
CA VAL A 20 13.52 -6.65 11.62
C VAL A 20 13.30 -8.16 11.65
N LYS A 21 12.30 -8.68 10.93
CA LYS A 21 11.93 -10.11 11.00
C LYS A 21 12.40 -10.94 9.82
N ASN A 22 12.49 -10.35 8.62
CA ASN A 22 12.79 -11.08 7.40
C ASN A 22 14.21 -10.80 6.86
N GLY A 23 14.99 -9.99 7.59
CA GLY A 23 16.40 -9.75 7.29
C GLY A 23 16.65 -8.81 6.11
N LEU A 24 15.64 -8.04 5.67
CA LEU A 24 15.85 -7.02 4.65
C LEU A 24 16.66 -5.85 5.23
N THR A 25 17.45 -5.19 4.40
CA THR A 25 18.20 -4.00 4.83
C THR A 25 17.42 -2.72 4.56
N PRO A 26 17.57 -1.66 5.38
CA PRO A 26 16.83 -0.41 5.18
C PRO A 26 17.03 0.20 3.80
N THR A 27 18.24 0.11 3.24
CA THR A 27 18.52 0.60 1.88
C THR A 27 17.75 -0.18 0.83
N ALA A 28 17.75 -1.51 0.91
CA ALA A 28 17.02 -2.37 -0.01
C ALA A 28 15.49 -2.22 0.10
N VAL A 29 15.00 -1.75 1.25
CA VAL A 29 13.57 -1.48 1.48
C VAL A 29 13.16 -0.10 0.96
N LEU A 30 13.93 0.94 1.28
CA LEU A 30 13.55 2.32 0.98
C LEU A 30 13.89 2.75 -0.44
N LEU A 31 14.96 2.23 -1.03
CA LEU A 31 15.43 2.66 -2.35
C LEU A 31 14.43 2.32 -3.48
N PRO A 32 13.88 1.09 -3.60
CA PRO A 32 12.88 0.80 -4.63
C PRO A 32 11.61 1.65 -4.48
N ALA A 33 11.15 1.85 -3.23
CA ALA A 33 10.00 2.69 -2.94
C ALA A 33 10.26 4.16 -3.34
N GLY A 34 11.41 4.71 -2.95
CA GLY A 34 11.81 6.08 -3.25
C GLY A 34 11.96 6.35 -4.75
N LEU A 35 12.61 5.44 -5.48
CA LEU A 35 12.75 5.53 -6.93
C LEU A 35 11.40 5.46 -7.64
N LEU A 36 10.55 4.50 -7.27
CA LEU A 36 9.21 4.41 -7.86
C LEU A 36 8.36 5.64 -7.52
N TYR A 37 8.53 6.26 -6.36
CA TYR A 37 7.86 7.51 -6.02
C TYR A 37 8.24 8.66 -6.96
N VAL A 38 9.54 8.84 -7.22
CA VAL A 38 10.04 9.83 -8.17
C VAL A 38 9.49 9.55 -9.57
N VAL A 39 9.61 8.31 -10.04
CA VAL A 39 9.09 7.87 -11.34
C VAL A 39 7.58 8.11 -11.45
N ALA A 40 6.81 7.75 -10.42
CA ALA A 40 5.36 7.93 -10.39
C ALA A 40 4.98 9.42 -10.47
N GLY A 41 5.66 10.29 -9.74
CA GLY A 41 5.40 11.72 -9.80
C GLY A 41 5.71 12.33 -11.18
N LEU A 42 6.76 11.84 -11.86
CA LEU A 42 7.12 12.28 -13.21
C LEU A 42 6.15 11.77 -14.29
N ILE A 43 5.80 10.47 -14.24
CA ILE A 43 4.94 9.82 -15.24
C ILE A 43 3.48 10.24 -15.09
N TYR A 44 2.94 10.14 -13.88
CA TYR A 44 1.50 10.33 -13.64
C TYR A 44 1.15 11.79 -13.42
N ARG A 45 2.10 12.62 -12.96
CA ARG A 45 1.90 14.03 -12.59
C ARG A 45 0.82 14.24 -11.52
N LEU A 46 0.43 13.18 -10.84
CA LEU A 46 -0.55 13.12 -9.77
C LEU A 46 0.08 12.46 -8.54
N PRO A 47 -0.50 12.63 -7.34
CA PRO A 47 0.03 12.05 -6.12
C PRO A 47 -0.30 10.56 -6.02
N VAL A 48 0.28 9.76 -6.93
CA VAL A 48 0.18 8.31 -6.93
C VAL A 48 1.11 7.77 -5.84
N PRO A 49 0.60 7.00 -4.86
CA PRO A 49 1.39 6.51 -3.75
C PRO A 49 2.27 5.32 -4.16
N VAL A 50 3.25 4.99 -3.34
CA VAL A 50 4.05 3.77 -3.45
C VAL A 50 4.09 3.10 -2.08
N GLN A 51 3.68 1.85 -2.05
CA GLN A 51 3.42 1.09 -0.83
C GLN A 51 3.96 -0.32 -0.95
N PRO A 52 4.29 -1.00 0.16
CA PRO A 52 4.59 -2.43 0.15
C PRO A 52 3.41 -3.28 -0.36
N LEU A 53 3.74 -4.43 -0.96
CA LEU A 53 2.76 -5.47 -1.29
C LEU A 53 2.16 -6.06 0.00
N LYS A 54 0.87 -5.80 0.24
CA LYS A 54 0.22 -6.03 1.55
C LYS A 54 0.13 -7.51 1.94
N ALA A 55 -0.48 -8.35 1.10
CA ALA A 55 -0.63 -9.78 1.41
C ALA A 55 0.72 -10.49 1.33
N PHE A 56 1.54 -10.14 0.34
CA PHE A 56 2.92 -10.61 0.22
C PHE A 56 3.71 -10.36 1.50
N GLY A 57 3.77 -9.10 1.97
CA GLY A 57 4.49 -8.74 3.19
C GLY A 57 3.94 -9.45 4.42
N ALA A 58 2.61 -9.50 4.56
CA ALA A 58 1.97 -10.19 5.68
C ALA A 58 2.31 -11.69 5.71
N ILE A 59 2.25 -12.39 4.57
CA ILE A 59 2.58 -13.82 4.46
C ILE A 59 4.08 -14.04 4.69
N ALA A 60 4.93 -13.18 4.12
CA ALA A 60 6.37 -13.22 4.30
C ALA A 60 6.74 -13.10 5.79
N ILE A 61 6.15 -12.14 6.50
CA ILE A 61 6.36 -11.93 7.93
C ILE A 61 5.80 -13.11 8.75
N ALA A 62 4.62 -13.62 8.41
CA ALA A 62 3.96 -14.67 9.16
C ALA A 62 4.67 -16.03 9.06
N HIS A 63 5.21 -16.36 7.88
CA HIS A 63 5.87 -17.64 7.63
C HIS A 63 7.41 -17.54 7.67
N GLY A 64 7.96 -16.36 7.98
CA GLY A 64 9.41 -16.17 8.13
C GLY A 64 10.20 -16.34 6.83
N PHE A 65 9.63 -15.97 5.68
CA PHE A 65 10.33 -16.02 4.40
C PHE A 65 11.60 -15.15 4.41
N GLY A 66 12.71 -15.70 3.93
CA GLY A 66 13.99 -14.99 3.91
C GLY A 66 14.06 -13.92 2.82
N ALA A 67 15.14 -13.14 2.84
CA ALA A 67 15.40 -12.11 1.84
C ALA A 67 15.45 -12.68 0.41
N ASP A 68 16.01 -13.87 0.21
CA ASP A 68 16.09 -14.53 -1.11
C ASP A 68 14.70 -14.96 -1.64
N ASP A 69 13.82 -15.49 -0.78
CA ASP A 69 12.46 -15.86 -1.18
C ASP A 69 11.63 -14.61 -1.52
N ILE A 70 11.79 -13.55 -0.72
CA ILE A 70 11.16 -12.24 -0.97
C ILE A 70 11.67 -11.67 -2.30
N ALA A 71 12.96 -11.76 -2.58
CA ALA A 71 13.57 -11.34 -3.83
C ALA A 71 13.01 -12.11 -5.02
N ALA A 72 12.93 -13.45 -4.92
CA ALA A 72 12.35 -14.30 -5.95
C ALA A 72 10.88 -13.93 -6.23
N GLY A 73 10.09 -13.71 -5.18
CA GLY A 73 8.70 -13.25 -5.30
C GLY A 73 8.59 -11.84 -5.91
N ALA A 74 9.49 -10.92 -5.56
CA ALA A 74 9.54 -9.59 -6.16
C ALA A 74 9.86 -9.66 -7.67
N LEU A 75 10.83 -10.49 -8.07
CA LEU A 75 11.15 -10.71 -9.48
C LEU A 75 9.95 -11.31 -10.25
N LEU A 76 9.27 -12.31 -9.67
CA LEU A 76 8.08 -12.91 -10.28
C LEU A 76 6.93 -11.90 -10.44
N MET A 77 6.65 -11.11 -9.39
CA MET A 77 5.68 -10.01 -9.45
C MET A 77 6.09 -8.99 -10.52
N GLY A 78 7.38 -8.66 -10.58
CA GLY A 78 7.96 -7.73 -11.54
C GLY A 78 7.76 -8.17 -12.98
N MET A 79 8.18 -9.39 -13.31
CA MET A 79 8.04 -10.00 -14.64
C MET A 79 6.57 -10.07 -15.06
N LEU A 80 5.71 -10.57 -14.17
CA LEU A 80 4.29 -10.74 -14.46
C LEU A 80 3.60 -9.41 -14.73
N PHE A 81 3.71 -8.43 -13.83
CA PHE A 81 3.02 -7.14 -14.00
C PHE A 81 3.62 -6.29 -15.11
N LEU A 82 4.92 -6.42 -15.39
CA LEU A 82 5.53 -5.78 -16.55
C LEU A 82 4.95 -6.36 -17.85
N ALA A 83 4.91 -7.69 -18.00
CA ALA A 83 4.39 -8.34 -19.19
C ALA A 83 2.89 -8.05 -19.41
N LEU A 84 2.08 -8.21 -18.36
CA LEU A 84 0.63 -7.98 -18.43
C LEU A 84 0.27 -6.50 -18.60
N GLY A 85 1.06 -5.59 -18.02
CA GLY A 85 0.87 -4.14 -18.17
C GLY A 85 1.30 -3.64 -19.55
N ALA A 86 2.48 -4.04 -20.02
CA ALA A 86 3.03 -3.60 -21.31
C ALA A 86 2.25 -4.13 -22.52
N SER A 87 1.67 -5.33 -22.42
CA SER A 87 0.79 -5.90 -23.46
C SER A 87 -0.59 -5.21 -23.55
N GLY A 88 -0.96 -4.37 -22.58
CA GLY A 88 -2.28 -3.75 -22.52
C GLY A 88 -3.39 -4.68 -22.02
N LEU A 89 -3.08 -5.94 -21.66
CA LEU A 89 -4.06 -6.91 -21.19
C LEU A 89 -4.80 -6.40 -19.95
N LEU A 90 -4.09 -5.81 -19.00
CA LEU A 90 -4.72 -5.31 -17.76
C LEU A 90 -5.64 -4.11 -17.99
N ASP A 91 -5.38 -3.30 -19.02
CA ASP A 91 -6.32 -2.23 -19.42
C ASP A 91 -7.59 -2.81 -20.06
N TRP A 92 -7.48 -3.93 -20.77
CA TRP A 92 -8.62 -4.64 -21.34
C TRP A 92 -9.45 -5.32 -20.25
N VAL A 93 -8.80 -6.12 -19.38
CA VAL A 93 -9.46 -6.81 -18.26
C VAL A 93 -10.17 -5.82 -17.34
N ALA A 94 -9.59 -4.65 -17.08
CA ALA A 94 -10.19 -3.62 -16.25
C ALA A 94 -11.58 -3.15 -16.73
N LYS A 95 -11.91 -3.27 -18.03
CA LYS A 95 -13.22 -2.89 -18.57
C LYS A 95 -14.35 -3.82 -18.14
N VAL A 96 -14.02 -5.05 -17.73
CA VAL A 96 -14.99 -6.06 -17.30
C VAL A 96 -15.52 -5.76 -15.89
N PHE A 97 -14.86 -4.90 -15.12
CA PHE A 97 -15.20 -4.65 -13.73
C PHE A 97 -16.21 -3.51 -13.60
N PRO A 98 -17.44 -3.80 -13.13
CA PRO A 98 -18.42 -2.78 -12.84
C PRO A 98 -17.97 -1.87 -11.71
N HIS A 99 -18.41 -0.61 -11.76
CA HIS A 99 -18.06 0.41 -10.78
C HIS A 99 -18.41 0.02 -9.34
N ALA A 100 -19.54 -0.68 -9.13
CA ALA A 100 -19.94 -1.19 -7.82
C ALA A 100 -18.92 -2.18 -7.22
N ILE A 101 -18.35 -3.08 -8.04
CA ILE A 101 -17.29 -3.99 -7.59
C ILE A 101 -16.02 -3.22 -7.22
N ILE A 102 -15.67 -2.17 -7.98
CA ILE A 102 -14.52 -1.31 -7.68
C ILE A 102 -14.70 -0.59 -6.33
N ARG A 103 -15.88 -0.04 -6.07
CA ARG A 103 -16.20 0.55 -4.75
C ARG A 103 -16.16 -0.50 -3.64
N GLY A 104 -16.57 -1.74 -3.91
CA GLY A 104 -16.39 -2.84 -2.97
C GLY A 104 -14.92 -3.15 -2.64
N ILE A 105 -14.03 -3.15 -3.64
CA ILE A 105 -12.58 -3.27 -3.41
C ILE A 105 -12.10 -2.16 -2.45
N GLN A 106 -12.51 -0.92 -2.70
CA GLN A 106 -12.11 0.23 -1.91
C GLN A 106 -12.67 0.19 -0.49
N LEU A 107 -13.90 -0.32 -0.30
CA LEU A 107 -14.46 -0.61 1.03
C LEU A 107 -13.58 -1.63 1.76
N SER A 108 -13.26 -2.76 1.13
CA SER A 108 -12.40 -3.79 1.72
C SER A 108 -11.05 -3.22 2.13
N VAL A 109 -10.38 -2.46 1.25
CA VAL A 109 -9.09 -1.83 1.55
C VAL A 109 -9.20 -0.82 2.71
N GLY A 110 -10.27 -0.02 2.74
CA GLY A 110 -10.52 0.92 3.83
C GLY A 110 -10.73 0.24 5.18
N LEU A 111 -11.49 -0.86 5.22
CA LEU A 111 -11.71 -1.67 6.41
C LEU A 111 -10.41 -2.34 6.88
N LEU A 112 -9.62 -2.88 5.94
CA LEU A 112 -8.31 -3.45 6.24
C LEU A 112 -7.37 -2.40 6.86
N PHE A 113 -7.37 -1.16 6.39
CA PHE A 113 -6.57 -0.10 7.02
C PHE A 113 -6.97 0.16 8.46
N CYS A 114 -8.28 0.26 8.75
CA CYS A 114 -8.77 0.40 10.11
C CYS A 114 -8.38 -0.80 10.98
N GLN A 115 -8.45 -2.03 10.44
CA GLN A 115 -8.06 -3.24 11.17
C GLN A 115 -6.55 -3.28 11.45
N LEU A 116 -5.71 -2.91 10.47
CA LEU A 116 -4.26 -2.83 10.68
C LEU A 116 -3.92 -1.77 11.73
N ALA A 117 -4.57 -0.59 11.68
CA ALA A 117 -4.38 0.46 12.68
C ALA A 117 -4.79 0.00 14.08
N TRP A 118 -5.91 -0.71 14.20
CA TRP A 118 -6.33 -1.33 15.45
C TRP A 118 -5.28 -2.32 15.97
N LYS A 119 -4.81 -3.24 15.12
CA LYS A 119 -3.78 -4.23 15.48
C LYS A 119 -2.47 -3.60 15.92
N LEU A 120 -2.07 -2.49 15.30
CA LEU A 120 -0.89 -1.73 15.71
C LEU A 120 -0.98 -1.23 17.15
N VAL A 121 -2.18 -0.90 17.62
CA VAL A 121 -2.41 -0.37 18.97
C VAL A 121 -2.72 -1.46 19.98
N SER A 122 -3.59 -2.42 19.62
CA SER A 122 -4.03 -3.49 20.52
C SER A 122 -2.97 -4.55 20.74
N THR A 123 -2.19 -4.84 19.69
CA THR A 123 -1.15 -5.88 19.64
C THR A 123 0.07 -5.35 18.90
N PRO A 124 0.72 -4.29 19.42
CA PRO A 124 1.85 -3.66 18.74
C PRO A 124 2.95 -4.69 18.46
N PRO A 125 3.57 -4.66 17.26
CA PRO A 125 4.70 -5.53 16.99
C PRO A 125 5.81 -5.29 18.01
N LYS A 126 6.47 -6.37 18.47
CA LYS A 126 7.60 -6.30 19.41
C LYS A 126 8.73 -5.36 18.94
N SER A 127 8.81 -5.09 17.64
CA SER A 127 9.78 -4.14 17.07
C SER A 127 9.50 -2.68 17.39
N PHE A 128 8.30 -2.31 17.87
CA PHE A 128 7.91 -0.92 18.11
C PHE A 128 7.63 -0.57 19.58
N THR A 129 7.66 -1.55 20.48
CA THR A 129 7.28 -1.32 21.87
C THR A 129 8.26 -1.91 22.86
N ASP A 130 8.73 -1.05 23.76
CA ASP A 130 9.20 -1.47 25.07
C ASP A 130 7.95 -1.81 25.90
N HIS A 131 7.81 -3.05 26.37
CA HIS A 131 6.60 -3.58 27.03
C HIS A 131 6.29 -2.94 28.41
N ARG A 132 6.96 -1.83 28.74
CA ARG A 132 6.88 -1.13 30.03
C ARG A 132 5.59 -0.32 30.24
N HIS A 133 4.84 -0.02 29.18
CA HIS A 133 3.66 0.83 29.26
C HIS A 133 2.38 0.13 28.73
N SER A 134 1.24 0.34 29.40
CA SER A 134 -0.05 -0.32 29.10
C SER A 134 -0.63 0.02 27.71
N THR A 135 -1.17 -0.93 26.97
CA THR A 135 -1.80 -0.68 25.64
C THR A 135 -2.86 0.44 25.61
N TRP A 136 -3.47 0.79 26.74
CA TRP A 136 -4.44 1.89 26.85
C TRP A 136 -3.87 3.30 26.57
N TRP A 137 -2.61 3.59 26.91
CA TRP A 137 -2.02 4.90 26.58
C TRP A 137 -1.82 5.06 25.07
N LEU A 138 -1.42 3.97 24.40
CA LEU A 138 -1.28 3.94 22.93
C LEU A 138 -2.62 4.23 22.28
N ALA A 139 -3.70 3.63 22.79
CA ALA A 139 -5.05 3.86 22.29
C ALA A 139 -5.48 5.32 22.47
N GLY A 140 -5.32 5.89 23.66
CA GLY A 140 -5.64 7.29 23.93
C GLY A 140 -4.89 8.26 23.00
N LEU A 141 -3.57 8.08 22.86
CA LEU A 141 -2.76 8.92 21.97
C LEU A 141 -3.14 8.73 20.50
N THR A 142 -3.49 7.51 20.09
CA THR A 142 -3.96 7.25 18.72
C THR A 142 -5.25 7.99 18.43
N VAL A 143 -6.21 8.00 19.37
CA VAL A 143 -7.45 8.78 19.23
C VAL A 143 -7.14 10.27 19.08
N VAL A 144 -6.22 10.82 19.86
CA VAL A 144 -5.77 12.22 19.73
C VAL A 144 -5.20 12.45 18.33
N VAL A 145 -4.30 11.59 17.84
CA VAL A 145 -3.76 11.70 16.48
C VAL A 145 -4.87 11.66 15.43
N ILE A 146 -5.85 10.75 15.55
CA ILE A 146 -6.98 10.66 14.62
C ILE A 146 -7.77 11.96 14.59
N VAL A 147 -8.16 12.49 15.75
CA VAL A 147 -8.94 13.72 15.87
C VAL A 147 -8.17 14.90 15.27
N VAL A 148 -6.91 15.08 15.67
CA VAL A 148 -6.04 16.15 15.16
C VAL A 148 -5.83 16.02 13.65
N ALA A 149 -5.57 14.81 13.15
CA ALA A 149 -5.40 14.54 11.74
C ALA A 149 -6.66 14.88 10.94
N LEU A 150 -7.87 14.54 11.43
CA LEU A 150 -9.13 14.85 10.76
C LEU A 150 -9.45 16.34 10.75
N LEU A 151 -9.28 17.02 11.89
CA LEU A 151 -9.56 18.45 12.03
C LEU A 151 -8.56 19.30 11.23
N LEU A 152 -7.28 18.93 11.26
CA LEU A 152 -6.20 19.70 10.65
C LEU A 152 -5.71 19.13 9.32
N ARG A 153 -6.43 18.19 8.68
CA ARG A 153 -6.03 17.59 7.38
C ARG A 153 -5.79 18.59 6.25
N ARG A 154 -6.42 19.76 6.31
CA ARG A 154 -6.21 20.85 5.33
C ARG A 154 -4.96 21.69 5.64
N ARG A 155 -4.41 21.56 6.85
CA ARG A 155 -3.11 22.09 7.26
C ARG A 155 -2.03 21.04 6.99
N GLN A 156 -0.76 21.42 6.96
CA GLN A 156 0.37 20.50 6.72
C GLN A 156 0.66 19.61 7.96
N ILE A 157 -0.38 19.06 8.60
CA ILE A 157 -0.29 18.34 9.89
C ILE A 157 0.61 17.10 9.82
N THR A 158 0.70 16.48 8.65
CA THR A 158 1.58 15.32 8.43
C THR A 158 3.07 15.66 8.57
N LEU A 159 3.49 16.92 8.34
CA LEU A 159 4.86 17.36 8.66
C LEU A 159 5.10 17.45 10.16
N VAL A 160 4.10 17.93 10.91
CA VAL A 160 4.18 18.01 12.37
C VAL A 160 4.28 16.61 12.96
N PHE A 161 3.45 15.67 12.49
CA PHE A 161 3.55 14.28 12.89
C PHE A 161 4.89 13.64 12.53
N LEU A 162 5.43 13.95 11.34
CA LEU A 162 6.76 13.47 10.98
C LEU A 162 7.84 14.06 11.90
N ALA A 163 7.78 15.36 12.20
CA ALA A 163 8.73 16.00 13.11
C ALA A 163 8.68 15.37 14.51
N ILE A 164 7.48 15.15 15.05
CA ILE A 164 7.29 14.44 16.33
C ILE A 164 7.88 13.02 16.25
N ALA A 165 7.62 12.31 15.15
CA ALA A 165 8.15 10.96 14.96
C ALA A 165 9.69 10.94 14.91
N VAL A 166 10.31 11.87 14.19
CA VAL A 166 11.77 12.00 14.11
C VAL A 166 12.36 12.34 15.48
N VAL A 167 11.79 13.29 16.22
CA VAL A 167 12.24 13.63 17.58
C VAL A 167 12.13 12.43 18.51
N ALA A 168 11.02 11.69 18.47
CA ALA A 168 10.84 10.47 19.26
C ALA A 168 11.87 9.40 18.90
N MET A 169 12.11 9.16 17.61
CA MET A 169 13.11 8.21 17.12
C MET A 169 14.53 8.59 17.59
N VAL A 170 14.90 9.86 17.48
CA VAL A 170 16.21 10.35 17.92
C VAL A 170 16.36 10.23 19.44
N GLY A 171 15.33 10.59 20.21
CA GLY A 171 15.34 10.48 21.67
C GLY A 171 15.42 9.04 22.19
N ALA A 172 14.85 8.07 21.44
CA ALA A 172 14.90 6.65 21.77
C ALA A 172 16.14 5.93 21.21
N PHE A 173 16.96 6.59 20.40
CA PHE A 173 18.10 5.97 19.74
C PHE A 173 19.32 5.93 20.67
N HIS A 174 19.76 4.71 20.98
CA HIS A 174 20.93 4.45 21.83
C HIS A 174 22.11 3.79 21.07
N GLY A 175 22.05 3.74 19.74
CA GLY A 175 23.08 3.13 18.89
C GLY A 175 24.19 4.10 18.47
N THR A 176 25.15 3.60 17.71
CA THR A 176 26.13 4.45 17.00
C THR A 176 25.54 4.94 15.69
N VAL A 177 25.71 6.24 15.42
CA VAL A 177 25.33 6.80 14.13
C VAL A 177 26.40 6.42 13.11
N SER A 178 25.99 5.71 12.07
CA SER A 178 26.80 5.37 10.92
C SER A 178 26.18 5.96 9.66
N PHE A 179 26.94 6.81 8.97
CA PHE A 179 26.55 7.40 7.70
C PHE A 179 26.80 6.43 6.55
N GLY A 180 25.95 6.49 5.53
CA GLY A 180 26.01 5.66 4.34
C GLY A 180 24.87 4.65 4.24
N PRO A 181 24.79 3.95 3.10
CA PRO A 181 23.80 2.92 2.88
C PRO A 181 24.10 1.70 3.78
N SER A 182 23.05 1.02 4.20
CA SER A 182 23.17 -0.37 4.67
C SER A 182 23.61 -1.28 3.53
N ALA A 183 24.25 -2.40 3.85
CA ALA A 183 24.63 -3.40 2.84
C ALA A 183 23.45 -3.77 1.93
N VAL A 184 23.72 -3.88 0.64
CA VAL A 184 22.77 -4.37 -0.37
C VAL A 184 23.28 -5.72 -0.83
N HIS A 185 22.41 -6.72 -0.76
CA HIS A 185 22.75 -8.10 -1.11
C HIS A 185 22.13 -8.46 -2.45
N ILE A 186 22.92 -9.15 -3.28
CA ILE A 186 22.39 -9.80 -4.48
C ILE A 186 21.77 -11.12 -4.03
N PRO A 187 20.51 -11.43 -4.40
CA PRO A 187 19.84 -12.62 -3.92
C PRO A 187 20.46 -13.90 -4.46
N HIS A 188 20.50 -14.94 -3.65
CA HIS A 188 20.81 -16.30 -4.13
C HIS A 188 19.53 -17.00 -4.59
N LEU A 189 19.25 -16.92 -5.88
CA LEU A 189 17.99 -17.37 -6.48
C LEU A 189 18.01 -18.86 -6.82
N SER A 190 17.57 -19.69 -5.87
CA SER A 190 17.37 -21.13 -6.10
C SER A 190 16.02 -21.43 -6.75
N GLN A 191 15.90 -22.59 -7.39
CA GLN A 191 14.60 -23.08 -7.91
C GLN A 191 13.57 -23.22 -6.79
N HIS A 192 14.00 -23.66 -5.60
CA HIS A 192 13.14 -23.75 -4.42
C HIS A 192 12.59 -22.38 -4.00
N ALA A 193 13.44 -21.35 -3.95
CA ALA A 193 13.02 -19.99 -3.59
C ALA A 193 11.95 -19.46 -4.57
N PHE A 194 12.14 -19.70 -5.88
CA PHE A 194 11.12 -19.35 -6.88
C PHE A 194 9.81 -20.11 -6.69
N ALA A 195 9.86 -21.43 -6.48
CA ALA A 195 8.66 -22.23 -6.30
C ALA A 195 7.88 -21.83 -5.04
N ALA A 196 8.59 -21.67 -3.91
CA ALA A 196 8.00 -21.26 -2.63
C ALA A 196 7.38 -19.87 -2.74
N ALA A 197 8.10 -18.89 -3.32
CA ALA A 197 7.60 -17.55 -3.51
C ALA A 197 6.42 -17.49 -4.49
N ALA A 198 6.45 -18.28 -5.58
CA ALA A 198 5.36 -18.33 -6.56
C ALA A 198 4.04 -18.75 -5.91
N VAL A 199 4.07 -19.82 -5.09
CA VAL A 199 2.86 -20.38 -4.46
C VAL A 199 2.42 -19.54 -3.26
N ALA A 200 3.33 -19.26 -2.33
CA ALA A 200 2.96 -18.65 -1.06
C ALA A 200 2.77 -17.13 -1.16
N LEU A 201 3.58 -16.44 -1.99
CA LEU A 201 3.63 -14.98 -2.00
C LEU A 201 2.96 -14.38 -3.25
N VAL A 202 3.28 -14.88 -4.44
CA VAL A 202 2.84 -14.29 -5.72
C VAL A 202 1.39 -14.62 -6.00
N LEU A 203 1.01 -15.91 -5.97
CA LEU A 203 -0.35 -16.36 -6.30
C LEU A 203 -1.46 -15.60 -5.54
N PRO A 204 -1.42 -15.45 -4.20
CA PRO A 204 -2.44 -14.67 -3.49
C PRO A 204 -2.32 -13.15 -3.72
N GLN A 205 -1.13 -12.64 -4.06
CA GLN A 205 -0.87 -11.22 -4.23
C GLN A 205 -1.28 -10.69 -5.62
N VAL A 206 -1.32 -11.53 -6.66
CA VAL A 206 -1.66 -11.10 -8.03
C VAL A 206 -3.07 -10.51 -8.12
N PRO A 207 -4.15 -11.19 -7.68
CA PRO A 207 -5.49 -10.63 -7.76
C PRO A 207 -5.63 -9.34 -6.95
N LEU A 208 -5.03 -9.31 -5.75
CA LEU A 208 -5.03 -8.14 -4.88
C LEU A 208 -4.29 -6.95 -5.52
N SER A 209 -3.15 -7.19 -6.16
CA SER A 209 -2.35 -6.14 -6.81
C SER A 209 -3.06 -5.58 -8.04
N PHE A 210 -3.68 -6.43 -8.85
CA PHE A 210 -4.50 -5.95 -9.96
C PHE A 210 -5.68 -5.11 -9.44
N ALA A 211 -6.46 -5.65 -8.50
CA ALA A 211 -7.67 -5.02 -7.99
C ALA A 211 -7.39 -3.70 -7.25
N ASN A 212 -6.46 -3.70 -6.28
CA ASN A 212 -6.17 -2.51 -5.48
C ASN A 212 -5.18 -1.57 -6.19
N SER A 213 -4.05 -2.09 -6.67
CA SER A 213 -2.92 -1.26 -7.12
C SER A 213 -3.07 -0.78 -8.56
N CYS A 214 -3.92 -1.43 -9.38
CA CYS A 214 -4.16 -1.03 -10.76
C CYS A 214 -5.59 -0.47 -10.92
N LEU A 215 -6.62 -1.30 -10.72
CA LEU A 215 -8.01 -0.95 -10.99
C LEU A 215 -8.55 0.12 -10.04
N ALA A 216 -8.56 -0.15 -8.74
CA ALA A 216 -9.09 0.77 -7.73
C ALA A 216 -8.26 2.06 -7.62
N THR A 217 -6.95 1.98 -7.87
CA THR A 217 -6.05 3.14 -7.89
C THR A 217 -6.36 4.05 -9.09
N ALA A 218 -6.52 3.50 -10.29
CA ALA A 218 -6.92 4.27 -11.48
C ALA A 218 -8.32 4.89 -11.33
N ASP A 219 -9.25 4.16 -10.73
CA ASP A 219 -10.58 4.68 -10.39
C ASP A 219 -10.51 5.81 -9.35
N THR A 220 -9.73 5.64 -8.27
CA THR A 220 -9.55 6.68 -7.24
C THR A 220 -8.95 7.95 -7.84
N ALA A 221 -7.97 7.79 -8.75
CA ALA A 221 -7.37 8.92 -9.45
C ALA A 221 -8.42 9.68 -10.27
N ARG A 222 -9.24 8.97 -11.05
CA ARG A 222 -10.33 9.57 -11.84
C ARG A 222 -11.36 10.26 -10.96
N THR A 223 -11.75 9.62 -9.85
CA THR A 223 -12.72 10.17 -8.90
C THR A 223 -12.24 11.48 -8.28
N TYR A 224 -10.95 11.61 -7.97
CA TYR A 224 -10.42 12.82 -7.33
C TYR A 224 -9.92 13.90 -8.29
N PHE A 225 -9.46 13.53 -9.49
CA PHE A 225 -8.73 14.43 -10.38
C PHE A 225 -9.31 14.51 -11.81
N GLY A 226 -10.39 13.80 -12.12
CA GLY A 226 -11.07 13.85 -13.41
C GLY A 226 -10.11 13.62 -14.58
N ASP A 227 -10.15 14.50 -15.58
CA ASP A 227 -9.33 14.41 -16.80
C ASP A 227 -7.82 14.48 -16.57
N ALA A 228 -7.38 15.06 -15.44
CA ALA A 228 -5.96 15.06 -15.08
C ALA A 228 -5.45 13.63 -14.83
N ALA A 229 -6.34 12.69 -14.47
CA ALA A 229 -6.04 11.28 -14.23
C ALA A 229 -5.90 10.43 -15.51
N ARG A 230 -6.01 11.00 -16.72
CA ARG A 230 -5.89 10.25 -17.98
C ARG A 230 -4.64 9.38 -18.12
N ARG A 231 -3.55 9.74 -17.42
CA ARG A 231 -2.28 9.00 -17.43
C ARG A 231 -2.26 7.81 -16.47
N VAL A 232 -3.15 7.78 -15.49
CA VAL A 232 -3.25 6.77 -14.43
C VAL A 232 -4.18 5.65 -14.90
N ARG A 233 -3.64 4.76 -15.74
CA ARG A 233 -4.37 3.62 -16.31
C ARG A 233 -3.90 2.31 -15.64
N PRO A 234 -4.77 1.29 -15.49
CA PRO A 234 -4.40 0.02 -14.89
C PRO A 234 -3.13 -0.63 -15.47
N GLY A 235 -3.01 -0.70 -16.80
CA GLY A 235 -1.83 -1.27 -17.48
C GLY A 235 -0.56 -0.46 -17.21
N ARG A 236 -0.66 0.87 -17.20
CA ARG A 236 0.48 1.75 -16.90
C ARG A 236 0.96 1.61 -15.45
N LEU A 237 0.02 1.56 -14.51
CA LEU A 237 0.30 1.30 -13.09
C LEU A 237 0.98 -0.07 -12.92
N ALA A 238 0.51 -1.09 -13.63
CA ALA A 238 1.13 -2.41 -13.64
C ALA A 238 2.56 -2.38 -14.21
N THR A 239 2.81 -1.66 -15.30
CA THR A 239 4.15 -1.51 -15.87
C THR A 239 5.12 -0.86 -14.87
N THR A 240 4.72 0.23 -14.20
CA THR A 240 5.64 0.93 -13.27
C THR A 240 5.93 0.10 -12.02
N ILE A 241 4.94 -0.62 -11.47
CA ILE A 241 5.21 -1.55 -10.36
C ILE A 241 6.01 -2.77 -10.85
N GLY A 242 5.81 -3.23 -12.08
CA GLY A 242 6.57 -4.32 -12.70
C GLY A 242 8.06 -4.02 -12.72
N VAL A 243 8.43 -2.86 -13.31
CA VAL A 243 9.82 -2.39 -13.34
C VAL A 243 10.39 -2.20 -11.93
N ALA A 244 9.64 -1.58 -11.02
CA ALA A 244 10.11 -1.35 -9.66
C ALA A 244 10.35 -2.65 -8.88
N ASN A 245 9.54 -3.68 -9.09
CA ASN A 245 9.69 -4.97 -8.43
C ASN A 245 10.81 -5.82 -9.04
N LEU A 246 11.11 -5.68 -10.33
CA LEU A 246 12.34 -6.26 -10.92
C LEU A 246 13.58 -5.65 -10.25
N PHE A 247 13.60 -4.33 -10.09
CA PHE A 247 14.68 -3.66 -9.37
C PHE A 247 14.73 -4.09 -7.90
N ALA A 248 13.60 -4.06 -7.18
CA ALA A 248 13.55 -4.50 -5.79
C ALA A 248 14.07 -5.93 -5.62
N GLY A 249 13.61 -6.87 -6.46
CA GLY A 249 14.08 -8.25 -6.43
C GLY A 249 15.57 -8.39 -6.70
N SER A 250 16.15 -7.59 -7.60
CA SER A 250 17.59 -7.65 -7.92
C SER A 250 18.52 -7.26 -6.75
N ILE A 251 17.99 -6.57 -5.74
CA ILE A 251 18.75 -6.08 -4.59
C ILE A 251 18.27 -6.66 -3.24
N SER A 252 17.54 -7.78 -3.28
CA SER A 252 16.85 -8.37 -2.11
C SER A 252 16.00 -7.37 -1.34
N GLY A 253 15.35 -6.48 -2.09
CA GLY A 253 14.58 -5.35 -1.61
C GLY A 253 13.11 -5.65 -1.38
N MET A 254 12.45 -4.69 -0.74
CA MET A 254 11.01 -4.79 -0.46
C MET A 254 10.21 -4.62 -1.76
N PRO A 255 9.33 -5.58 -2.12
CA PRO A 255 8.48 -5.39 -3.28
C PRO A 255 7.41 -4.32 -3.01
N VAL A 256 7.14 -3.53 -4.04
CA VAL A 256 6.32 -2.32 -3.98
C VAL A 256 5.15 -2.36 -4.95
N CYS A 257 4.12 -1.58 -4.67
CA CYS A 257 3.00 -1.34 -5.55
C CYS A 257 2.46 0.09 -5.40
N HIS A 258 1.45 0.43 -6.17
CA HIS A 258 0.59 1.58 -5.91
C HIS A 258 -0.58 1.20 -4.98
N GLY A 259 -1.52 2.11 -4.71
CA GLY A 259 -2.68 1.76 -3.90
C GLY A 259 -3.76 2.84 -3.81
N ALA A 260 -5.02 2.42 -3.87
CA ALA A 260 -6.16 3.34 -3.84
C ALA A 260 -6.27 4.09 -2.51
N GLY A 261 -6.05 3.37 -1.40
CA GLY A 261 -6.03 3.95 -0.06
C GLY A 261 -4.90 4.97 0.15
N GLY A 262 -3.68 4.68 -0.36
CA GLY A 262 -2.57 5.63 -0.31
C GLY A 262 -2.83 6.91 -1.10
N MET A 263 -3.49 6.80 -2.25
CA MET A 263 -3.87 7.94 -3.06
C MET A 263 -4.91 8.79 -2.34
N THR A 264 -5.85 8.14 -1.65
CA THR A 264 -6.80 8.84 -0.78
C THR A 264 -6.10 9.53 0.38
N ALA A 265 -5.11 8.89 1.02
CA ALA A 265 -4.32 9.53 2.06
C ALA A 265 -3.60 10.78 1.53
N HIS A 266 -2.84 10.62 0.44
CA HIS A 266 -2.12 11.71 -0.23
C HIS A 266 -3.04 12.90 -0.53
N ARG A 267 -4.17 12.63 -1.19
CA ARG A 267 -5.17 13.65 -1.53
C ARG A 267 -5.81 14.26 -0.29
N SER A 268 -6.15 13.46 0.72
CA SER A 268 -6.83 13.94 1.92
C SER A 268 -5.97 14.90 2.74
N PHE A 269 -4.65 14.68 2.75
CA PHE A 269 -3.67 15.54 3.41
C PHE A 269 -3.06 16.62 2.49
N GLY A 270 -3.72 16.92 1.36
CA GLY A 270 -3.41 18.10 0.55
C GLY A 270 -2.44 17.89 -0.63
N ALA A 271 -2.01 16.67 -0.95
CA ALA A 271 -1.25 16.43 -2.18
C ALA A 271 -2.16 16.55 -3.41
N ARG A 272 -1.72 17.28 -4.44
CA ARG A 272 -2.51 17.55 -5.66
C ARG A 272 -1.77 17.29 -6.95
N SER A 273 -0.45 17.11 -6.90
CA SER A 273 0.40 16.96 -8.07
C SER A 273 1.51 15.94 -7.82
N GLY A 274 2.21 15.56 -8.89
CA GLY A 274 3.39 14.69 -8.84
C GLY A 274 4.56 15.23 -8.04
N GLY A 275 4.57 16.52 -7.67
CA GLY A 275 5.62 17.09 -6.81
C GLY A 275 5.62 16.49 -5.40
N ALA A 276 4.46 16.05 -4.90
CA ALA A 276 4.37 15.40 -3.59
C ALA A 276 5.07 14.03 -3.54
N PRO A 277 4.78 13.07 -4.45
CA PRO A 277 5.54 11.82 -4.50
C PRO A 277 7.00 12.03 -4.88
N ILE A 278 7.37 12.99 -5.75
CA ILE A 278 8.79 13.29 -6.02
C ILE A 278 9.53 13.71 -4.74
N MET A 279 8.93 14.62 -3.95
CA MET A 279 9.50 15.06 -2.68
C MET A 279 9.69 13.87 -1.73
N LEU A 280 8.65 13.06 -1.53
CA LEU A 280 8.73 11.90 -0.64
C LEU A 280 9.77 10.88 -1.14
N GLY A 281 9.77 10.58 -2.45
CA GLY A 281 10.73 9.66 -3.04
C GLY A 281 12.17 10.12 -2.87
N SER A 282 12.42 11.42 -3.08
CA SER A 282 13.75 12.03 -2.89
C SER A 282 14.20 11.93 -1.43
N VAL A 283 13.29 12.15 -0.48
CA VAL A 283 13.58 11.99 0.96
C VAL A 283 13.90 10.53 1.29
N LEU A 284 13.13 9.56 0.78
CA LEU A 284 13.39 8.14 1.01
C LEU A 284 14.73 7.69 0.41
N ILE A 285 15.08 8.15 -0.79
CA ILE A 285 16.38 7.89 -1.41
C ILE A 285 17.49 8.50 -0.57
N GLY A 286 17.35 9.77 -0.17
CA GLY A 286 18.33 10.46 0.68
C GLY A 286 18.56 9.72 2.00
N ILE A 287 17.49 9.31 2.68
CA ILE A 287 17.57 8.51 3.91
C ILE A 287 18.24 7.15 3.66
N ALA A 288 17.86 6.45 2.57
CA ALA A 288 18.43 5.14 2.22
C ALA A 288 19.95 5.23 2.01
N LEU A 289 20.42 6.25 1.30
CA LEU A 289 21.83 6.40 0.94
C LEU A 289 22.67 7.06 2.04
N ALA A 290 22.10 7.98 2.82
CA ALA A 290 22.85 8.71 3.84
C ALA A 290 22.78 8.05 5.22
N MET A 291 21.65 7.41 5.57
CA MET A 291 21.38 6.92 6.93
C MET A 291 20.97 5.44 6.97
N GLY A 292 21.05 4.72 5.85
CA GLY A 292 20.64 3.32 5.76
C GLY A 292 21.29 2.42 6.82
N ALA A 293 22.58 2.63 7.11
CA ALA A 293 23.31 1.87 8.13
C ALA A 293 22.81 2.10 9.57
N THR A 294 22.34 3.31 9.88
CA THR A 294 21.77 3.67 11.20
C THR A 294 20.32 3.21 11.35
N LEU A 295 19.61 3.15 10.22
CA LEU A 295 18.15 3.12 10.21
C LEU A 295 17.56 1.80 10.75
N THR A 296 18.29 0.68 10.67
CA THR A 296 17.85 -0.62 11.22
C THR A 296 17.51 -0.51 12.71
N ALA A 297 18.36 0.15 13.49
CA ALA A 297 18.18 0.31 14.94
C ALA A 297 17.22 1.47 15.27
N ALA A 298 17.15 2.50 14.43
CA ALA A 298 16.30 3.68 14.68
C ALA A 298 14.81 3.45 14.35
N LEU A 299 14.48 2.63 13.35
CA LEU A 299 13.11 2.44 12.85
C LEU A 299 12.14 1.86 13.89
N ALA A 300 12.65 1.09 14.84
CA ALA A 300 11.91 0.59 15.99
C ALA A 300 11.31 1.72 16.85
N GLY A 301 11.96 2.89 16.88
CA GLY A 301 11.52 4.05 17.66
C GLY A 301 10.37 4.85 17.05
N PHE A 302 9.82 4.44 15.90
CA PHE A 302 8.74 5.20 15.26
C PHE A 302 7.45 5.13 16.11
N PRO A 303 6.83 6.27 16.48
CA PRO A 303 5.67 6.27 17.36
C PRO A 303 4.45 5.62 16.70
N VAL A 304 4.07 4.45 17.25
CA VAL A 304 2.91 3.66 16.84
C VAL A 304 1.62 4.47 16.73
N PRO A 305 1.28 5.39 17.66
CA PRO A 305 0.04 6.16 17.57
C PRO A 305 -0.06 7.05 16.34
N ILE A 306 1.08 7.55 15.83
CA ILE A 306 1.12 8.34 14.60
C ILE A 306 0.79 7.45 13.39
N LEU A 307 1.41 6.28 13.30
CA LEU A 307 1.17 5.32 12.22
C LEU A 307 -0.29 4.86 12.22
N ALA A 308 -0.79 4.41 13.37
CA ALA A 308 -2.16 3.93 13.53
C ALA A 308 -3.20 5.04 13.26
N GLY A 309 -2.94 6.27 13.72
CA GLY A 309 -3.86 7.38 13.52
C GLY A 309 -3.96 7.82 12.06
N LEU A 310 -2.82 8.00 11.38
CA LEU A 310 -2.79 8.32 9.94
C LEU A 310 -3.43 7.21 9.09
N LEU A 311 -3.16 5.95 9.43
CA LEU A 311 -3.73 4.80 8.73
C LEU A 311 -5.25 4.70 8.91
N THR A 312 -5.75 4.91 10.13
CA THR A 312 -7.20 4.97 10.41
C THR A 312 -7.86 6.08 9.60
N VAL A 313 -7.29 7.29 9.59
CA VAL A 313 -7.85 8.42 8.84
C VAL A 313 -7.85 8.14 7.35
N ALA A 314 -6.77 7.55 6.80
CA ALA A 314 -6.73 7.13 5.41
C ALA A 314 -7.84 6.11 5.09
N GLY A 315 -8.04 5.10 5.95
CA GLY A 315 -9.09 4.09 5.80
C GLY A 315 -10.49 4.68 5.81
N LEU A 316 -10.83 5.48 6.84
CA LEU A 316 -12.13 6.12 6.98
C LEU A 316 -12.46 7.03 5.80
N LEU A 317 -11.50 7.85 5.36
CA LEU A 317 -11.70 8.73 4.22
C LEU A 317 -11.79 7.96 2.90
N HIS A 318 -11.08 6.83 2.77
CA HIS A 318 -11.18 5.97 1.60
C HIS A 318 -12.55 5.33 1.45
N ILE A 319 -13.17 4.88 2.55
CA ILE A 319 -14.53 4.33 2.56
C ILE A 319 -15.56 5.36 2.05
N THR A 320 -15.30 6.66 2.21
CA THR A 320 -16.23 7.69 1.70
C THR A 320 -16.37 7.72 0.18
N LEU A 321 -15.51 7.03 -0.58
CA LEU A 321 -15.65 6.86 -2.02
C LEU A 321 -16.96 6.17 -2.40
N LEU A 322 -17.55 5.36 -1.51
CA LEU A 322 -18.82 4.67 -1.77
C LEU A 322 -20.00 5.64 -1.96
N LYS A 323 -19.86 6.91 -1.54
CA LYS A 323 -20.94 7.91 -1.60
C LYS A 323 -21.41 8.25 -3.02
N ASP A 324 -20.67 7.88 -4.05
CA ASP A 324 -21.07 8.11 -5.43
C ASP A 324 -21.92 6.97 -6.04
N LEU A 325 -22.11 5.88 -5.30
CA LEU A 325 -23.00 4.79 -5.71
C LEU A 325 -24.46 5.22 -5.68
N ARG A 326 -25.18 4.89 -6.75
CA ARG A 326 -26.61 5.13 -6.92
C ARG A 326 -27.34 3.81 -7.15
N GLY A 327 -28.50 3.64 -6.50
CA GLY A 327 -29.32 2.43 -6.60
C GLY A 327 -28.94 1.35 -5.59
N SER A 328 -29.94 0.59 -5.14
CA SER A 328 -29.78 -0.46 -4.12
C SER A 328 -28.86 -1.60 -4.59
N TRP A 329 -28.98 -2.02 -5.85
CA TRP A 329 -28.14 -3.08 -6.42
C TRP A 329 -26.64 -2.76 -6.32
N HIS A 330 -26.25 -1.54 -6.69
CA HIS A 330 -24.84 -1.11 -6.63
C HIS A 330 -24.31 -1.09 -5.19
N TRP A 331 -25.12 -0.62 -4.24
CA TRP A 331 -24.77 -0.62 -2.81
C TRP A 331 -24.62 -2.04 -2.27
N VAL A 332 -25.56 -2.93 -2.57
CA VAL A 332 -25.52 -4.34 -2.13
C VAL A 332 -24.28 -5.03 -2.69
N THR A 333 -24.00 -4.88 -3.98
CA THR A 333 -22.78 -5.45 -4.58
C THR A 333 -21.51 -4.90 -3.91
N ALA A 334 -21.40 -3.58 -3.74
CA ALA A 334 -20.22 -2.97 -3.14
C ALA A 334 -20.00 -3.43 -1.68
N ILE A 335 -21.07 -3.48 -0.89
CA ILE A 335 -21.01 -3.96 0.50
C ILE A 335 -20.63 -5.44 0.54
N ALA A 336 -21.27 -6.28 -0.28
CA ALA A 336 -20.96 -7.71 -0.35
C ALA A 336 -19.49 -7.95 -0.70
N VAL A 337 -18.99 -7.32 -1.77
CA VAL A 337 -17.57 -7.41 -2.16
C VAL A 337 -16.66 -6.91 -1.04
N GLY A 338 -16.99 -5.76 -0.44
CA GLY A 338 -16.16 -5.14 0.59
C GLY A 338 -16.07 -5.96 1.87
N VAL A 339 -17.20 -6.47 2.35
CA VAL A 339 -17.27 -7.31 3.55
C VAL A 339 -16.65 -8.68 3.31
N THR A 340 -16.99 -9.36 2.21
CA THR A 340 -16.37 -10.65 1.88
C THR A 340 -14.86 -10.51 1.70
N GLY A 341 -14.41 -9.47 0.99
CA GLY A 341 -12.97 -9.21 0.80
C GLY A 341 -12.25 -8.89 2.11
N PHE A 342 -12.92 -8.23 3.06
CA PHE A 342 -12.39 -7.95 4.39
C PHE A 342 -12.32 -9.21 5.29
N LEU A 343 -13.35 -10.06 5.25
CA LEU A 343 -13.44 -11.24 6.11
C LEU A 343 -12.66 -12.46 5.58
N THR A 344 -12.46 -12.54 4.27
CA THR A 344 -11.82 -13.69 3.62
C THR A 344 -10.56 -13.27 2.88
N ASN A 345 -10.58 -13.26 1.55
CA ASN A 345 -9.58 -12.64 0.72
C ASN A 345 -10.25 -11.90 -0.45
N LEU A 346 -9.58 -10.88 -0.97
CA LEU A 346 -10.13 -10.06 -2.04
C LEU A 346 -10.30 -10.85 -3.35
N ALA A 347 -9.51 -11.88 -3.60
CA ALA A 347 -9.60 -12.68 -4.82
C ALA A 347 -10.95 -13.42 -4.91
N VAL A 348 -11.37 -14.09 -3.83
CA VAL A 348 -12.65 -14.81 -3.71
C VAL A 348 -13.81 -13.83 -3.85
N ALA A 349 -13.73 -12.68 -3.17
CA ALA A 349 -14.76 -11.65 -3.27
C ALA A 349 -14.96 -11.16 -4.72
N LEU A 350 -13.87 -10.99 -5.47
CA LEU A 350 -13.91 -10.51 -6.84
C LEU A 350 -14.44 -11.54 -7.82
N VAL A 351 -13.95 -12.77 -7.76
CA VAL A 351 -14.41 -13.84 -8.64
C VAL A 351 -15.90 -14.08 -8.41
N GLY A 352 -16.33 -14.21 -7.15
CA GLY A 352 -17.74 -14.41 -6.80
C GLY A 352 -18.62 -13.25 -7.30
N ALA A 353 -18.19 -12.01 -7.07
CA ALA A 353 -18.98 -10.85 -7.48
C ALA A 353 -19.06 -10.65 -8.99
N LEU A 354 -18.00 -10.96 -9.74
CA LEU A 354 -18.05 -10.92 -11.21
C LEU A 354 -19.02 -11.97 -11.76
N VAL A 355 -18.96 -13.21 -11.25
CA VAL A 355 -19.88 -14.28 -11.66
C VAL A 355 -21.33 -13.86 -11.39
N ILE A 356 -21.62 -13.40 -10.18
CA ILE A 356 -22.98 -12.97 -9.81
C ILE A 356 -23.44 -11.79 -10.67
N TRP A 357 -22.60 -10.76 -10.83
CA TRP A 357 -22.95 -9.56 -11.58
C TRP A 357 -23.33 -9.89 -13.02
N TRP A 358 -22.46 -10.61 -13.73
CA TRP A 358 -22.67 -10.93 -15.14
C TRP A 358 -23.80 -11.95 -15.34
N ALA A 359 -24.02 -12.87 -14.39
CA ALA A 359 -25.17 -13.76 -14.43
C ALA A 359 -26.49 -12.98 -14.33
N VAL A 360 -26.59 -12.02 -13.41
CA VAL A 360 -27.77 -11.15 -13.25
C VAL A 360 -27.99 -10.28 -14.49
N ASP A 361 -26.93 -9.69 -15.03
CA ASP A 361 -26.98 -8.83 -16.23
C ASP A 361 -27.55 -9.58 -17.45
N VAL A 362 -27.09 -10.82 -17.67
CA VAL A 362 -27.60 -11.69 -18.74
C VAL A 362 -29.08 -12.04 -18.52
N LEU A 363 -29.49 -12.35 -17.28
CA LEU A 363 -30.88 -12.68 -16.96
C LEU A 363 -31.82 -11.49 -17.16
N CYS A 364 -31.41 -10.29 -16.74
CA CYS A 364 -32.18 -9.05 -16.95
C CYS A 364 -32.28 -8.69 -18.44
N SER A 365 -31.18 -8.80 -19.19
CA SER A 365 -31.17 -8.53 -20.63
C SER A 365 -32.07 -9.48 -21.42
N ARG A 366 -32.14 -10.76 -21.01
CA ARG A 366 -33.07 -11.73 -21.61
C ARG A 366 -34.53 -11.39 -21.34
N ARG A 367 -34.87 -10.97 -20.12
CA ARG A 367 -36.25 -10.58 -19.78
C ARG A 367 -36.70 -9.35 -20.56
N ALA A 368 -35.84 -8.36 -20.71
CA ALA A 368 -36.14 -7.15 -21.48
C ALA A 368 -36.34 -7.39 -22.99
N ASN A 369 -35.79 -8.48 -23.54
CA ASN A 369 -35.98 -8.87 -24.94
C ASN A 369 -37.23 -9.74 -25.18
N HIS A 370 -37.92 -10.17 -24.11
CA HIS A 370 -39.13 -10.99 -24.17
C HIS A 370 -40.41 -10.21 -23.79
N GLU A 371 -40.28 -8.92 -23.46
CA GLU A 371 -41.38 -7.95 -23.25
C GLU A 371 -41.52 -7.03 -24.46
#